data_AF-A0A950SMT2-F1
#
_entry.id   AF-A0A950SMT2-F1
#
_cell.length_a   1.000
_cell.length_b   1.000
_cell.length_c   1.000
_cell.angle_alpha   90.00
_cell.angle_beta   90.00
_cell.angle_gamma   90.00
#
_symmetry.space_group_name_H-M   'P 1'
#
loop_
_entity.id
_entity.type
_entity.pdbx_description
1 polymer ?
#
loop_
_entity_poly.entity_id
_entity_poly.type
_entity_poly.pdbx_seq_one_letter_code
_entity_poly.pdbx_strand_id
1 'polypeptide(L)'
;MSAHAGVPIPAPAGWTPQAAIIARFPEIAELARQADPEIQRSEAELDRREASGEDASCVRQILRELRWRLQYTADPDGIRATLARLGDRGALPAATDAVCTDVWFLRLDGCVDRMLADDFDDHGTPPCLLDRINDPERLTDYLESLIVSRLEEDGIDRRKELNFATANLVRLILWRRPRNYPWDPRLEAVICRFVGKWQDPATGFFGADYLVGGRRLRTADLSLTFHMARYLEGAIGYWPQLVDTLFVIRDGRYPNGWLDEIGMTSHNNYDVAVLLQFGWPHMRAGQRQEAEKELTRLLDWCLTEAVTSQGEILARASGESLPESHYFTIAFLDTVGYFDPAKRFWSQRDFPEAPALRTRLEDRLATLPQGDPMVRMAYERLRPAGR
;
A
#
# COMPACT_ATOMS: atom_id res chain seq x y z
N MET A 1 8.95 -33.39 7.40
CA MET A 1 8.75 -34.09 6.12
C MET A 1 8.32 -33.07 5.09
N SER A 2 9.19 -32.72 4.13
CA SER A 2 8.89 -31.74 3.09
C SER A 2 7.77 -32.24 2.19
N ALA A 3 6.61 -31.62 2.28
CA ALA A 3 5.65 -31.65 1.18
C ALA A 3 6.30 -30.91 0.01
N HIS A 4 6.69 -31.66 -1.03
CA HIS A 4 6.96 -31.09 -2.34
C HIS A 4 5.67 -30.41 -2.82
N ALA A 5 5.53 -29.12 -2.49
CA ALA A 5 4.50 -28.28 -3.07
C ALA A 5 4.81 -28.18 -4.56
N GLY A 6 3.94 -28.75 -5.40
CA GLY A 6 4.03 -28.65 -6.85
C GLY A 6 4.08 -27.20 -7.33
N VAL A 7 4.27 -27.01 -8.63
CA VAL A 7 4.24 -25.69 -9.29
C VAL A 7 3.01 -24.92 -8.79
N PRO A 8 3.18 -23.69 -8.24
CA PRO A 8 2.06 -22.89 -7.78
C PRO A 8 1.07 -22.69 -8.91
N ILE A 9 -0.22 -22.84 -8.61
CA ILE A 9 -1.30 -22.56 -9.56
C ILE A 9 -1.95 -21.21 -9.27
N PRO A 10 -2.54 -20.54 -10.27
CA PRO A 10 -3.33 -19.34 -10.02
C PRO A 10 -4.48 -19.61 -9.05
N ALA A 11 -4.79 -18.64 -8.19
CA ALA A 11 -5.97 -18.71 -7.34
C ALA A 11 -7.26 -18.77 -8.18
N PRO A 12 -8.25 -19.61 -7.82
CA PRO A 12 -9.53 -19.66 -8.54
C PRO A 12 -10.27 -18.32 -8.54
N ALA A 13 -11.02 -18.04 -9.60
CA ALA A 13 -11.89 -16.86 -9.64
C ALA A 13 -12.87 -16.86 -8.47
N GLY A 14 -13.00 -15.72 -7.78
CA GLY A 14 -13.86 -15.54 -6.61
C GLY A 14 -13.34 -16.13 -5.30
N TRP A 15 -12.20 -16.83 -5.30
CA TRP A 15 -11.55 -17.26 -4.07
C TRP A 15 -10.85 -16.08 -3.39
N THR A 16 -11.02 -15.95 -2.07
CA THR A 16 -10.27 -14.98 -1.26
C THR A 16 -9.74 -15.63 0.02
N PRO A 17 -8.58 -15.18 0.53
CA PRO A 17 -8.05 -15.63 1.83
C PRO A 17 -9.03 -15.39 2.98
N GLN A 18 -9.72 -14.24 2.98
CA GLN A 18 -10.70 -13.90 4.00
C GLN A 18 -11.88 -14.87 4.01
N ALA A 19 -12.40 -15.27 2.84
CA ALA A 19 -13.47 -16.26 2.77
C ALA A 19 -13.02 -17.63 3.33
N ALA A 20 -11.75 -18.02 3.08
CA ALA A 20 -11.18 -19.24 3.64
C ALA A 20 -11.03 -19.17 5.17
N ILE A 21 -10.59 -18.02 5.72
CA ILE A 21 -10.54 -17.79 7.17
C ILE A 21 -11.96 -17.88 7.76
N ILE A 22 -12.93 -17.16 7.22
CA ILE A 22 -14.32 -17.14 7.72
C ILE A 22 -14.96 -18.53 7.68
N ALA A 23 -14.74 -19.30 6.61
CA ALA A 23 -15.27 -20.64 6.48
C ALA A 23 -14.76 -21.58 7.60
N ARG A 24 -13.54 -21.34 8.10
CA ARG A 24 -12.92 -22.12 9.17
C ARG A 24 -13.22 -21.57 10.56
N PHE A 25 -13.28 -20.24 10.69
CA PHE A 25 -13.42 -19.48 11.93
C PHE A 25 -14.64 -18.54 11.82
N PRO A 26 -15.87 -19.06 11.89
CA PRO A 26 -17.08 -18.30 11.62
C PRO A 26 -17.32 -17.16 12.62
N GLU A 27 -16.76 -17.22 13.84
CA GLU A 27 -16.84 -16.11 14.79
C GLU A 27 -16.21 -14.81 14.27
N ILE A 28 -15.26 -14.87 13.32
CA ILE A 28 -14.64 -13.69 12.72
C ILE A 28 -15.67 -12.91 11.89
N ALA A 29 -16.57 -13.59 11.18
CA ALA A 29 -17.64 -12.92 10.44
C ALA A 29 -18.63 -12.22 11.39
N GLU A 30 -18.93 -12.83 12.53
CA GLU A 30 -19.77 -12.20 13.55
C GLU A 30 -19.12 -10.94 14.12
N LEU A 31 -17.84 -11.04 14.50
CA LEU A 31 -17.08 -9.89 15.03
C LEU A 31 -16.97 -8.77 13.99
N ALA A 32 -16.78 -9.09 12.71
CA ALA A 32 -16.76 -8.10 11.64
C ALA A 32 -18.09 -7.35 11.53
N ARG A 33 -19.23 -8.07 11.58
CA ARG A 33 -20.57 -7.43 11.58
C ARG A 33 -20.81 -6.56 12.80
N GLN A 34 -20.32 -6.98 13.97
CA GLN A 34 -20.45 -6.20 15.21
C GLN A 34 -19.54 -4.96 15.23
N ALA A 35 -18.36 -5.05 14.63
CA ALA A 35 -17.39 -3.96 14.55
C ALA A 35 -17.79 -2.88 13.55
N ASP A 36 -18.48 -3.24 12.46
CA ASP A 36 -18.73 -2.34 11.33
C ASP A 36 -19.39 -1.00 11.72
N PRO A 37 -20.45 -0.94 12.55
CA PRO A 37 -21.03 0.35 12.95
C PRO A 37 -20.07 1.26 13.72
N GLU A 38 -19.14 0.69 14.49
CA GLU A 38 -18.12 1.45 15.23
C GLU A 38 -17.02 1.96 14.29
N ILE A 39 -16.62 1.15 13.32
CA ILE A 39 -15.67 1.54 12.27
C ILE A 39 -16.25 2.71 11.48
N GLN A 40 -17.47 2.59 10.95
CA GLN A 40 -18.12 3.64 10.16
C GLN A 40 -18.25 4.96 10.94
N ARG A 41 -18.67 4.88 12.21
CA ARG A 41 -18.78 6.06 13.08
C ARG A 41 -17.42 6.70 13.33
N SER A 42 -16.41 5.88 13.60
CA SER A 42 -15.05 6.36 13.84
C SER A 42 -14.45 7.01 12.61
N GLU A 43 -14.62 6.43 11.43
CA GLU A 43 -14.12 7.01 10.17
C GLU A 43 -14.77 8.35 9.84
N ALA A 44 -16.11 8.44 9.96
CA ALA A 44 -16.81 9.70 9.73
C ALA A 44 -16.38 10.82 10.70
N GLU A 45 -16.03 10.46 11.94
CA GLU A 45 -15.50 11.42 12.92
C GLU A 45 -14.07 11.83 12.59
N LEU A 46 -13.21 10.88 12.24
CA LEU A 46 -11.82 11.19 11.88
C LEU A 46 -11.76 12.03 10.60
N ASP A 47 -12.62 11.78 9.62
CA ASP A 47 -12.72 12.61 8.42
C ASP A 47 -13.08 14.06 8.74
N ARG A 48 -14.00 14.29 9.68
CA ARG A 48 -14.35 15.66 10.14
C ARG A 48 -13.17 16.35 10.81
N ARG A 49 -12.44 15.63 11.66
CA ARG A 49 -11.25 16.13 12.38
C ARG A 49 -10.10 16.43 11.42
N GLU A 50 -9.84 15.55 10.46
CA GLU A 50 -8.82 15.77 9.44
C GLU A 50 -9.19 16.97 8.55
N ALA A 51 -10.46 17.12 8.19
CA ALA A 51 -10.93 18.29 7.43
C ALA A 51 -10.83 19.61 8.21
N SER A 52 -10.80 19.59 9.55
CA SER A 52 -10.53 20.75 10.40
C SER A 52 -9.04 20.94 10.73
N GLY A 53 -8.15 20.11 10.16
CA GLY A 53 -6.71 20.18 10.37
C GLY A 53 -6.23 19.52 11.68
N GLU A 54 -7.10 18.79 12.38
CA GLU A 54 -6.73 18.09 13.60
C GLU A 54 -6.01 16.76 13.32
N ASP A 55 -5.02 16.45 14.15
CA ASP A 55 -4.33 15.18 14.09
C ASP A 55 -5.21 14.00 14.55
N ALA A 56 -5.33 13.01 13.67
CA ALA A 56 -6.11 11.79 13.81
C ALA A 56 -5.25 10.51 13.72
N SER A 57 -3.92 10.65 13.58
CA SER A 57 -2.98 9.58 13.22
C SER A 57 -3.05 8.37 14.14
N CYS A 58 -3.05 8.57 15.45
CA CYS A 58 -3.11 7.49 16.45
C CYS A 58 -4.37 6.62 16.31
N VAL A 59 -5.54 7.26 16.19
CA VAL A 59 -6.81 6.54 16.03
C VAL A 59 -6.88 5.85 14.67
N ARG A 60 -6.33 6.47 13.61
CA ARG A 60 -6.20 5.84 12.29
C ARG A 60 -5.33 4.59 12.34
N GLN A 61 -4.24 4.59 13.12
CA GLN A 61 -3.40 3.40 13.30
C GLN A 61 -4.18 2.27 14.02
N ILE A 62 -5.00 2.59 15.02
CA ILE A 62 -5.85 1.59 15.71
C ILE A 62 -6.90 1.01 14.75
N LEU A 63 -7.55 1.85 13.94
CA LEU A 63 -8.49 1.38 12.91
C LEU A 63 -7.80 0.51 11.85
N ARG A 64 -6.59 0.88 11.43
CA ARG A 64 -5.78 0.08 10.49
C ARG A 64 -5.43 -1.29 11.08
N GLU A 65 -5.05 -1.34 12.36
CA GLU A 65 -4.86 -2.59 13.09
C GLU A 65 -6.15 -3.42 13.14
N LEU A 66 -7.28 -2.81 13.49
CA LEU A 66 -8.57 -3.50 13.57
C LEU A 66 -8.98 -4.10 12.22
N ARG A 67 -8.88 -3.32 11.14
CA ARG A 67 -9.16 -3.79 9.77
C ARG A 67 -8.23 -4.94 9.38
N TRP A 68 -6.94 -4.85 9.70
CA TRP A 68 -6.00 -5.95 9.48
C TRP A 68 -6.44 -7.22 10.22
N ARG A 69 -6.75 -7.13 11.51
CA ARG A 69 -7.19 -8.30 12.30
C ARG A 69 -8.44 -8.94 11.74
N LEU A 70 -9.46 -8.13 11.42
CA LEU A 70 -10.73 -8.60 10.86
C LEU A 70 -10.61 -9.26 9.48
N GLN A 71 -9.66 -8.80 8.66
CA GLN A 71 -9.53 -9.27 7.26
C GLN A 71 -8.48 -10.37 7.09
N TYR A 72 -7.44 -10.40 7.93
CA TYR A 72 -6.24 -11.21 7.71
C TYR A 72 -5.95 -12.19 8.86
N THR A 73 -6.73 -12.22 9.94
CA THR A 73 -6.43 -13.09 11.09
C THR A 73 -7.67 -13.80 11.64
N ALA A 74 -7.45 -14.97 12.24
CA ALA A 74 -8.40 -15.66 13.10
C ALA A 74 -8.10 -15.38 14.60
N ASP A 75 -7.93 -14.10 14.96
CA ASP A 75 -7.59 -13.67 16.34
C ASP A 75 -8.76 -12.89 16.99
N PRO A 76 -9.79 -13.58 17.50
CA PRO A 76 -10.96 -12.93 18.07
C PRO A 76 -10.64 -12.09 19.32
N ASP A 77 -9.64 -12.50 20.11
CA ASP A 77 -9.25 -11.78 21.32
C ASP A 77 -8.49 -10.49 20.98
N GLY A 78 -7.59 -10.55 20.00
CA GLY A 78 -6.96 -9.38 19.44
C GLY A 78 -7.97 -8.39 18.86
N ILE A 79 -8.97 -8.87 18.11
CA ILE A 79 -10.05 -8.02 17.56
C ILE A 79 -10.80 -7.28 18.68
N ARG A 80 -11.23 -8.00 19.73
CA ARG A 80 -11.95 -7.40 20.86
C ARG A 80 -11.09 -6.40 21.63
N ALA A 81 -9.81 -6.72 21.83
CA ALA A 81 -8.87 -5.81 22.48
C ALA A 81 -8.67 -4.52 21.67
N THR A 82 -8.51 -4.62 20.34
CA THR A 82 -8.38 -3.45 19.48
C THR A 82 -9.67 -2.62 19.43
N LEU A 83 -10.85 -3.26 19.42
CA LEU A 83 -12.14 -2.57 19.54
C LEU A 83 -12.28 -1.81 20.86
N ALA A 84 -11.90 -2.42 21.98
CA ALA A 84 -11.92 -1.75 23.28
C ALA A 84 -11.00 -0.52 23.30
N ARG A 85 -9.79 -0.63 22.72
CA ARG A 85 -8.85 0.49 22.56
C ARG A 85 -9.40 1.61 21.66
N LEU A 86 -10.14 1.26 20.60
CA LEU A 86 -10.79 2.24 19.73
C LEU A 86 -11.87 3.04 20.46
N GLY A 87 -12.60 2.40 21.39
CA GLY A 87 -13.63 3.03 22.22
C GLY A 87 -13.06 3.92 23.33
N ASP A 88 -11.90 3.59 23.90
CA ASP A 88 -11.25 4.35 24.98
C ASP A 88 -10.28 5.41 24.47
N ARG A 89 -10.82 6.43 23.80
CA ARG A 89 -10.02 7.50 23.16
C ARG A 89 -9.26 8.40 24.14
N GLY A 90 -9.67 8.43 25.41
CA GLY A 90 -9.05 9.28 26.43
C GLY A 90 -7.68 8.79 26.91
N ALA A 91 -7.36 7.52 26.67
CA ALA A 91 -6.09 6.87 27.05
C ALA A 91 -5.02 6.92 25.95
N LEU A 92 -5.31 7.54 24.80
CA LEU A 92 -4.40 7.57 23.67
C LEU A 92 -3.27 8.58 23.88
N PRO A 93 -2.02 8.22 23.51
CA PRO A 93 -0.89 9.13 23.61
C PRO A 93 -1.09 10.35 22.69
N ALA A 94 -0.54 11.50 23.10
CA ALA A 94 -0.52 12.70 22.27
C ALA A 94 0.23 12.43 20.95
N ALA A 95 -0.23 13.08 19.88
CA ALA A 95 0.00 12.66 18.49
C ALA A 95 1.43 12.79 17.94
N THR A 96 2.38 13.19 18.76
CA THR A 96 3.78 13.32 18.38
C THR A 96 4.57 12.11 18.91
N ASP A 97 4.88 11.18 18.01
CA ASP A 97 5.90 10.10 18.15
C ASP A 97 5.40 8.77 18.69
N ALA A 98 4.16 8.68 19.16
CA ALA A 98 3.61 7.43 19.68
C ALA A 98 2.93 6.61 18.58
N VAL A 99 3.51 5.45 18.30
CA VAL A 99 2.86 4.43 17.50
C VAL A 99 1.75 3.80 18.33
N CYS A 100 0.51 3.87 17.85
CA CYS A 100 -0.69 3.42 18.55
C CYS A 100 -1.10 1.99 18.17
N THR A 101 -0.12 1.14 17.91
CA THR A 101 -0.31 -0.29 17.65
C THR A 101 0.87 -1.06 18.24
N ASP A 102 0.60 -2.26 18.75
CA ASP A 102 1.66 -3.16 19.22
C ASP A 102 2.12 -4.15 18.14
N VAL A 103 1.43 -4.17 16.99
CA VAL A 103 1.73 -5.09 15.89
C VAL A 103 2.97 -4.61 15.15
N TRP A 104 4.08 -5.36 15.27
CA TRP A 104 5.41 -4.93 14.84
C TRP A 104 5.48 -4.33 13.41
N PHE A 105 4.90 -4.99 12.40
CA PHE A 105 5.00 -4.49 11.02
C PHE A 105 4.14 -3.24 10.79
N LEU A 106 3.03 -3.08 11.51
CA LEU A 106 2.23 -1.84 11.49
C LEU A 106 2.96 -0.72 12.23
N ARG A 107 3.76 -1.05 13.26
CA ARG A 107 4.63 -0.08 13.92
C ARG A 107 5.71 0.43 12.98
N LEU A 108 6.34 -0.49 12.25
CA LEU A 108 7.31 -0.16 11.22
C LEU A 108 6.70 0.77 10.17
N ASP A 109 5.55 0.39 9.61
CA ASP A 109 4.81 1.20 8.64
C ASP A 109 4.52 2.61 9.16
N GLY A 110 4.04 2.73 10.39
CA GLY A 110 3.71 4.02 11.01
C GLY A 110 4.90 4.94 11.30
N CYS A 111 6.15 4.45 11.24
CA CYS A 111 7.34 5.26 11.56
C CYS A 111 8.33 5.45 10.41
N VAL A 112 8.28 4.62 9.36
CA VAL A 112 9.30 4.62 8.28
C VAL A 112 9.36 5.95 7.54
N ASP A 113 8.22 6.58 7.22
CA ASP A 113 8.23 7.85 6.48
C ASP A 113 8.92 8.99 7.24
N ARG A 114 8.82 8.96 8.58
CA ARG A 114 9.57 9.88 9.43
C ARG A 114 11.06 9.53 9.46
N MET A 115 11.41 8.25 9.58
CA MET A 115 12.81 7.80 9.55
C MET A 115 13.52 8.15 8.24
N LEU A 116 12.77 8.22 7.13
CA LEU A 116 13.30 8.54 5.82
C LEU A 116 13.29 10.04 5.50
N ALA A 117 12.64 10.87 6.31
CA ALA A 117 12.54 12.30 6.10
C ALA A 117 13.90 13.01 6.23
N ASP A 118 14.11 14.07 5.45
CA ASP A 118 15.37 14.83 5.44
C ASP A 118 15.71 15.46 6.78
N ASP A 119 14.69 15.84 7.55
CA ASP A 119 14.77 16.42 8.89
C ASP A 119 14.72 15.38 10.02
N PHE A 120 14.87 14.08 9.72
CA PHE A 120 14.94 13.04 10.74
C PHE A 120 16.09 13.30 11.72
N ASP A 121 15.77 13.32 13.02
CA ASP A 121 16.75 13.55 14.09
C ASP A 121 17.60 12.29 14.36
N ASP A 122 18.70 12.19 13.63
CA ASP A 122 19.74 11.19 13.83
C ASP A 122 20.50 11.35 15.16
N HIS A 123 20.16 12.31 16.04
CA HIS A 123 20.72 12.42 17.39
C HIS A 123 19.79 11.87 18.48
N GLY A 124 18.56 11.50 18.12
CA GLY A 124 17.58 10.89 19.01
C GLY A 124 17.86 9.43 19.36
N THR A 125 16.89 8.80 20.04
CA THR A 125 16.95 7.38 20.42
C THR A 125 17.03 6.48 19.18
N PRO A 126 17.97 5.52 19.14
CA PRO A 126 18.05 4.56 18.04
C PRO A 126 16.73 3.78 17.85
N PRO A 127 16.34 3.47 16.60
CA PRO A 127 15.11 2.75 16.30
C PRO A 127 15.21 1.24 16.63
N CYS A 128 15.21 0.89 17.93
CA CYS A 128 15.34 -0.50 18.41
C CYS A 128 14.23 -1.45 17.92
N LEU A 129 13.13 -0.93 17.36
CA LEU A 129 12.16 -1.71 16.58
C LEU A 129 12.84 -2.62 15.54
N LEU A 130 13.93 -2.12 14.93
CA LEU A 130 14.67 -2.80 13.86
C LEU A 130 15.51 -3.96 14.39
N ASP A 131 15.72 -4.09 15.70
CA ASP A 131 16.53 -5.16 16.30
C ASP A 131 15.97 -6.54 15.99
N ARG A 132 14.66 -6.64 15.70
CA ARG A 132 14.01 -7.88 15.27
C ARG A 132 14.59 -8.43 13.97
N ILE A 133 15.04 -7.56 13.07
CA ILE A 133 15.47 -7.90 11.70
C ILE A 133 16.92 -7.51 11.40
N ASN A 134 17.62 -6.85 12.33
CA ASN A 134 19.00 -6.41 12.15
C ASN A 134 20.00 -7.56 12.39
N ASP A 135 19.81 -8.65 11.66
CA ASP A 135 20.70 -9.80 11.54
C ASP A 135 20.32 -10.55 10.23
N PRO A 136 21.29 -10.99 9.41
CA PRO A 136 20.98 -11.57 8.11
C PRO A 136 20.18 -12.86 8.15
N GLU A 137 20.40 -13.72 9.15
CA GLU A 137 19.67 -14.98 9.29
C GLU A 137 18.23 -14.68 9.73
N ARG A 138 18.05 -13.84 10.76
CA ARG A 138 16.72 -13.41 11.21
C ARG A 138 15.92 -12.71 10.12
N LEU A 139 16.56 -11.85 9.31
CA LEU A 139 15.89 -11.19 8.20
C LEU A 139 15.48 -12.20 7.11
N THR A 140 16.37 -13.15 6.77
CA THR A 140 16.06 -14.20 5.79
C THR A 140 14.87 -15.03 6.26
N ASP A 141 14.93 -15.56 7.47
CA ASP A 141 13.88 -16.39 8.06
C ASP A 141 12.55 -15.63 8.13
N TYR A 142 12.59 -14.36 8.53
CA TYR A 142 11.42 -13.50 8.59
C TYR A 142 10.78 -13.34 7.21
N LEU A 143 11.52 -12.89 6.20
CA LEU A 143 10.99 -12.66 4.86
C LEU A 143 10.47 -13.95 4.21
N GLU A 144 11.19 -15.06 4.35
CA GLU A 144 10.77 -16.35 3.80
C GLU A 144 9.51 -16.88 4.49
N SER A 145 9.34 -16.63 5.80
CA SER A 145 8.14 -17.01 6.55
C SER A 145 6.86 -16.30 6.10
N LEU A 146 6.98 -15.11 5.49
CA LEU A 146 5.85 -14.30 5.04
C LEU A 146 5.29 -14.72 3.68
N ILE A 147 6.09 -15.44 2.86
CA ILE A 147 5.69 -15.79 1.49
C ILE A 147 4.47 -16.71 1.46
N VAL A 148 4.37 -17.66 2.40
CA VAL A 148 3.31 -18.69 2.38
C VAL A 148 2.38 -18.54 3.58
N SER A 149 1.14 -18.13 3.32
CA SER A 149 0.04 -18.15 4.28
C SER A 149 -0.54 -19.56 4.45
N ARG A 150 -0.65 -20.03 5.70
CA ARG A 150 -1.17 -21.35 6.07
C ARG A 150 -2.48 -21.21 6.85
N LEU A 151 -3.49 -20.67 6.17
CA LEU A 151 -4.76 -20.25 6.77
C LEU A 151 -5.45 -21.37 7.58
N GLU A 152 -5.35 -22.62 7.12
CA GLU A 152 -5.95 -23.77 7.81
C GLU A 152 -5.22 -24.16 9.11
N GLU A 153 -3.93 -23.81 9.23
CA GLU A 153 -3.07 -24.19 10.36
C GLU A 153 -3.09 -23.12 11.46
N ASP A 154 -2.89 -21.85 11.09
CA ASP A 154 -2.75 -20.74 12.06
C ASP A 154 -3.77 -19.62 11.89
N GLY A 155 -4.59 -19.65 10.84
CA GLY A 155 -5.60 -18.62 10.58
C GLY A 155 -5.02 -17.25 10.23
N ILE A 156 -3.75 -17.15 9.83
CA ILE A 156 -3.10 -15.87 9.52
C ILE A 156 -2.80 -15.77 8.02
N ASP A 157 -3.44 -14.79 7.39
CA ASP A 157 -3.03 -14.29 6.08
C ASP A 157 -1.88 -13.27 6.23
N ARG A 158 -0.68 -13.72 5.87
CA ARG A 158 0.56 -12.95 5.95
C ARG A 158 0.69 -11.90 4.86
N ARG A 159 -0.21 -11.84 3.87
CA ARG A 159 -0.09 -10.93 2.72
C ARG A 159 0.06 -9.46 3.12
N LYS A 160 -0.69 -8.98 4.13
CA LYS A 160 -0.60 -7.58 4.58
C LYS A 160 0.76 -7.29 5.22
N GLU A 161 1.27 -8.20 6.05
CA GLU A 161 2.58 -8.10 6.66
C GLU A 161 3.69 -8.21 5.61
N LEU A 162 3.60 -9.17 4.68
CA LEU A 162 4.51 -9.28 3.54
C LEU A 162 4.61 -7.95 2.80
N ASN A 163 3.47 -7.33 2.50
CA ASN A 163 3.43 -6.06 1.78
C ASN A 163 4.11 -4.93 2.53
N PHE A 164 3.66 -4.68 3.76
CA PHE A 164 4.16 -3.54 4.54
C PHE A 164 5.60 -3.75 4.98
N ALA A 165 5.96 -4.94 5.43
CA ALA A 165 7.33 -5.21 5.86
C ALA A 165 8.30 -5.10 4.68
N THR A 166 8.02 -5.72 3.53
CA THR A 166 8.95 -5.66 2.38
C THR A 166 9.06 -4.25 1.81
N ALA A 167 7.95 -3.54 1.64
CA ALA A 167 7.94 -2.13 1.21
C ALA A 167 8.86 -1.27 2.09
N ASN A 168 8.69 -1.36 3.41
CA ASN A 168 9.43 -0.54 4.36
C ASN A 168 10.90 -0.96 4.50
N LEU A 169 11.18 -2.26 4.52
CA LEU A 169 12.55 -2.78 4.64
C LEU A 169 13.38 -2.51 3.39
N VAL A 170 12.81 -2.60 2.19
CA VAL A 170 13.50 -2.22 0.95
C VAL A 170 13.92 -0.74 1.01
N ARG A 171 13.02 0.16 1.39
CA ARG A 171 13.34 1.59 1.50
C ARG A 171 14.41 1.87 2.57
N LEU A 172 14.27 1.31 3.77
CA LEU A 172 15.23 1.55 4.86
C LEU A 172 16.61 0.96 4.56
N ILE A 173 16.67 -0.25 3.99
CA ILE A 173 17.94 -0.95 3.78
C ILE A 173 18.64 -0.46 2.52
N LEU A 174 17.91 -0.18 1.44
CA LEU A 174 18.50 0.17 0.13
C LEU A 174 18.57 1.68 -0.14
N TRP A 175 17.66 2.49 0.41
CA TRP A 175 17.64 3.94 0.10
C TRP A 175 18.30 4.77 1.17
N ARG A 176 17.78 4.73 2.39
CA ARG A 176 18.27 5.57 3.49
C ARG A 176 18.18 4.85 4.82
N ARG A 177 19.34 4.76 5.47
CA ARG A 177 19.54 4.18 6.80
C ARG A 177 19.68 5.30 7.83
N PRO A 178 18.86 5.34 8.89
CA PRO A 178 19.09 6.18 10.07
C PRO A 178 20.52 6.02 10.58
N ARG A 179 21.23 7.12 10.79
CA ARG A 179 22.68 7.11 11.11
C ARG A 179 22.95 6.69 12.55
N ASN A 180 21.98 6.88 13.45
CA ASN A 180 22.06 6.46 14.85
C ASN A 180 21.80 4.97 15.07
N TYR A 181 21.54 4.19 14.02
CA TYR A 181 21.27 2.76 14.14
C TYR A 181 22.44 1.91 13.58
N PRO A 182 22.95 0.91 14.34
CA PRO A 182 24.06 0.07 13.90
C PRO A 182 23.58 -1.04 12.95
N TRP A 183 23.32 -0.71 11.69
CA TRP A 183 22.89 -1.66 10.66
C TRP A 183 23.94 -2.74 10.38
N ASP A 184 23.53 -4.02 10.35
CA ASP A 184 24.40 -5.10 9.84
C ASP A 184 24.65 -4.88 8.33
N PRO A 185 25.91 -4.83 7.88
CA PRO A 185 26.23 -4.50 6.49
C PRO A 185 25.76 -5.56 5.48
N ARG A 186 25.38 -6.76 5.93
CA ARG A 186 24.98 -7.87 5.04
C ARG A 186 23.49 -7.86 4.68
N LEU A 187 22.66 -7.02 5.32
CA LEU A 187 21.20 -7.00 5.10
C LEU A 187 20.81 -6.64 3.66
N GLU A 188 21.59 -5.78 3.00
CA GLU A 188 21.39 -5.42 1.60
C GLU A 188 21.44 -6.64 0.67
N ALA A 189 22.44 -7.50 0.86
CA ALA A 189 22.57 -8.73 0.08
C ALA A 189 21.42 -9.72 0.34
N VAL A 190 20.85 -9.70 1.55
CA VAL A 190 19.67 -10.52 1.90
C VAL A 190 18.43 -10.01 1.14
N ILE A 191 18.14 -8.70 1.22
CA ILE A 191 17.00 -8.08 0.55
C ILE A 191 17.07 -8.27 -0.97
N CYS A 192 18.20 -7.96 -1.60
CA CYS A 192 18.35 -8.09 -3.04
C CYS A 192 18.16 -9.53 -3.52
N ARG A 193 18.68 -10.51 -2.76
CA ARG A 193 18.49 -11.93 -3.07
C ARG A 193 17.04 -12.37 -2.88
N PHE A 194 16.38 -11.92 -1.83
CA PHE A 194 14.99 -12.24 -1.57
C PHE A 194 14.09 -11.71 -2.70
N VAL A 195 14.19 -10.41 -3.01
CA VAL A 195 13.41 -9.78 -4.08
C VAL A 195 13.62 -10.49 -5.42
N GLY A 196 14.88 -10.76 -5.80
CA GLY A 196 15.18 -11.44 -7.06
C GLY A 196 14.62 -12.85 -7.17
N LYS A 197 14.48 -13.58 -6.05
CA LYS A 197 13.87 -14.92 -6.01
C LYS A 197 12.34 -14.88 -5.93
N TRP A 198 11.79 -13.82 -5.37
CA TRP A 198 10.37 -13.70 -5.06
C TRP A 198 9.54 -13.36 -6.31
N GLN A 199 10.06 -12.54 -7.22
CA GLN A 199 9.37 -12.18 -8.46
C GLN A 199 9.08 -13.43 -9.30
N ASP A 200 7.82 -13.60 -9.72
CA ASP A 200 7.43 -14.71 -10.58
C ASP A 200 7.82 -14.42 -12.04
N PRO A 201 8.70 -15.22 -12.68
CA PRO A 201 9.08 -15.01 -14.07
C PRO A 201 7.95 -15.21 -15.07
N ALA A 202 6.92 -15.98 -14.73
CA ALA A 202 5.82 -16.29 -15.65
C ALA A 202 4.87 -15.10 -15.82
N THR A 203 4.52 -14.46 -14.70
CA THR A 203 3.62 -13.30 -14.68
C THR A 203 4.36 -11.97 -14.63
N GLY A 204 5.62 -11.97 -14.20
CA GLY A 204 6.39 -10.77 -13.85
C GLY A 204 5.96 -10.12 -12.53
N PHE A 205 4.95 -10.65 -11.85
CA PHE A 205 4.41 -10.06 -10.62
C PHE A 205 5.13 -10.56 -9.37
N PHE A 206 5.03 -9.75 -8.31
CA PHE A 206 5.22 -10.19 -6.94
C PHE A 206 3.87 -10.62 -6.36
N GLY A 207 3.88 -11.50 -5.37
CA GLY A 207 2.65 -12.08 -4.84
C GLY A 207 2.83 -12.84 -3.54
N ALA A 208 1.71 -13.19 -2.92
CA ALA A 208 1.66 -14.09 -1.77
C ALA A 208 1.28 -15.50 -2.25
N ASP A 209 1.75 -16.49 -1.51
CA ASP A 209 1.37 -17.87 -1.70
C ASP A 209 0.45 -18.33 -0.58
N TYR A 210 -0.48 -19.23 -0.90
CA TYR A 210 -1.43 -19.79 0.05
C TYR A 210 -1.41 -21.31 -0.05
N LEU A 211 -1.30 -21.98 1.10
CA LEU A 211 -1.50 -23.43 1.16
C LEU A 211 -2.98 -23.72 1.46
N VAL A 212 -3.68 -24.28 0.48
CA VAL A 212 -5.12 -24.57 0.56
C VAL A 212 -5.35 -26.00 0.08
N GLY A 213 -5.91 -26.87 0.93
CA GLY A 213 -6.16 -28.28 0.57
C GLY A 213 -4.93 -29.01 0.03
N GLY A 214 -3.74 -28.73 0.60
CA GLY A 214 -2.46 -29.31 0.17
C GLY A 214 -1.89 -28.75 -1.14
N ARG A 215 -2.53 -27.76 -1.76
CA ARG A 215 -2.07 -27.09 -2.99
C ARG A 215 -1.55 -25.70 -2.68
N ARG A 216 -0.49 -25.30 -3.39
CA ARG A 216 0.05 -23.94 -3.32
C ARG A 216 -0.61 -23.07 -4.39
N LEU A 217 -1.36 -22.07 -3.95
CA LEU A 217 -1.90 -21.01 -4.80
C LEU A 217 -0.95 -19.83 -4.79
N ARG A 218 -0.71 -19.19 -5.92
CA ARG A 218 0.08 -17.94 -6.02
C ARG A 218 -0.80 -16.81 -6.56
N THR A 219 -0.63 -15.62 -5.99
CA THR A 219 -1.29 -14.40 -6.48
C THR A 219 -0.41 -13.57 -7.40
N ALA A 220 -1.04 -12.81 -8.29
CA ALA A 220 -0.43 -11.68 -8.99
C ALA A 220 -0.94 -10.41 -8.30
N ASP A 221 -0.16 -9.90 -7.34
CA ASP A 221 -0.62 -8.85 -6.42
C ASP A 221 -0.15 -7.47 -6.88
N LEU A 222 -1.13 -6.60 -7.18
CA LEU A 222 -0.91 -5.25 -7.71
C LEU A 222 -0.05 -4.40 -6.77
N SER A 223 -0.38 -4.36 -5.48
CA SER A 223 0.28 -3.47 -4.53
C SER A 223 1.67 -3.97 -4.12
N LEU A 224 1.86 -5.29 -3.96
CA LEU A 224 3.20 -5.86 -3.77
C LEU A 224 4.10 -5.52 -4.96
N THR A 225 3.58 -5.67 -6.17
CA THR A 225 4.33 -5.39 -7.41
C THR A 225 4.62 -3.91 -7.58
N PHE A 226 3.64 -3.04 -7.32
CA PHE A 226 3.80 -1.60 -7.30
C PHE A 226 4.90 -1.16 -6.32
N HIS A 227 4.86 -1.63 -5.07
CA HIS A 227 5.87 -1.24 -4.08
C HIS A 227 7.27 -1.66 -4.51
N MET A 228 7.47 -2.88 -5.00
CA MET A 228 8.78 -3.31 -5.48
C MET A 228 9.24 -2.53 -6.70
N ALA A 229 8.37 -2.32 -7.69
CA ALA A 229 8.71 -1.53 -8.87
C ALA A 229 9.09 -0.09 -8.49
N ARG A 230 8.29 0.56 -7.64
CA ARG A 230 8.52 1.92 -7.18
C ARG A 230 9.79 2.04 -6.34
N TYR A 231 9.94 1.19 -5.32
CA TYR A 231 11.05 1.30 -4.38
C TYR A 231 12.37 0.75 -4.92
N LEU A 232 12.35 0.12 -6.09
CA LEU A 232 13.56 -0.24 -6.83
C LEU A 232 13.73 0.60 -8.09
N GLU A 233 12.96 1.69 -8.23
CA GLU A 233 13.04 2.64 -9.36
C GLU A 233 12.96 1.94 -10.74
N GLY A 234 12.11 0.92 -10.84
CA GLY A 234 11.91 0.13 -12.04
C GLY A 234 12.93 -1.00 -12.25
N ALA A 235 13.91 -1.16 -11.35
CA ALA A 235 14.93 -2.21 -11.40
C ALA A 235 14.40 -3.59 -10.96
N ILE A 236 13.31 -4.03 -11.60
CA ILE A 236 12.73 -5.37 -11.48
C ILE A 236 12.76 -6.08 -12.85
N GLY A 237 12.57 -7.39 -12.86
CA GLY A 237 12.61 -8.21 -14.07
C GLY A 237 11.28 -8.27 -14.82
N TYR A 238 11.27 -8.98 -15.95
CA TYR A 238 10.07 -9.51 -16.62
C TYR A 238 9.00 -8.47 -17.02
N TRP A 239 9.40 -7.24 -17.33
CA TRP A 239 8.48 -6.17 -17.71
C TRP A 239 7.44 -6.55 -18.79
N PRO A 240 7.79 -7.22 -19.90
CA PRO A 240 6.79 -7.63 -20.88
C PRO A 240 5.70 -8.54 -20.32
N GLN A 241 6.07 -9.51 -19.48
CA GLN A 241 5.14 -10.42 -18.80
C GLN A 241 4.30 -9.69 -17.76
N LEU A 242 4.93 -8.79 -17.00
CA LEU A 242 4.26 -7.94 -16.01
C LEU A 242 3.16 -7.12 -16.69
N VAL A 243 3.47 -6.44 -17.80
CA VAL A 243 2.48 -5.63 -18.50
C VAL A 243 1.33 -6.47 -19.07
N ASP A 244 1.62 -7.66 -19.61
CA ASP A 244 0.56 -8.57 -20.08
C ASP A 244 -0.34 -9.01 -18.91
N THR A 245 0.24 -9.39 -17.77
CA THR A 245 -0.52 -9.77 -16.57
C THR A 245 -1.34 -8.60 -16.03
N LEU A 246 -0.76 -7.39 -16.00
CA LEU A 246 -1.41 -6.18 -15.51
C LEU A 246 -2.70 -5.89 -16.27
N PHE A 247 -2.71 -6.03 -17.60
CA PHE A 247 -3.92 -5.87 -18.41
C PHE A 247 -4.93 -7.01 -18.21
N VAL A 248 -4.45 -8.26 -18.05
CA VAL A 248 -5.35 -9.40 -17.80
C VAL A 248 -6.15 -9.23 -16.51
N ILE A 249 -5.56 -8.62 -15.47
CA ILE A 249 -6.21 -8.46 -14.16
C ILE A 249 -7.03 -7.17 -14.01
N ARG A 250 -7.16 -6.35 -15.08
CA ARG A 250 -7.72 -4.99 -14.98
C ARG A 250 -9.13 -4.90 -14.38
N ASP A 251 -9.96 -5.91 -14.67
CA ASP A 251 -11.35 -5.97 -14.21
C ASP A 251 -11.50 -6.80 -12.91
N GLY A 252 -10.38 -7.27 -12.36
CA GLY A 252 -10.34 -8.07 -11.14
C GLY A 252 -10.41 -7.22 -9.87
N ARG A 253 -10.77 -7.87 -8.76
CA ARG A 253 -10.78 -7.26 -7.43
C ARG A 253 -9.37 -7.15 -6.85
N TYR A 254 -9.08 -5.99 -6.26
CA TYR A 254 -7.88 -5.73 -5.49
C TYR A 254 -7.70 -6.75 -4.34
N PRO A 255 -6.47 -7.22 -4.07
CA PRO A 255 -5.20 -6.82 -4.67
C PRO A 255 -4.82 -7.58 -5.95
N ASN A 256 -5.63 -8.54 -6.41
CA ASN A 256 -5.34 -9.37 -7.59
C ASN A 256 -5.92 -8.77 -8.88
N GLY A 257 -6.21 -7.48 -8.87
CA GLY A 257 -6.81 -6.69 -9.94
C GLY A 257 -6.90 -5.23 -9.52
N TRP A 258 -7.46 -4.37 -10.38
CA TRP A 258 -7.39 -2.92 -10.19
C TRP A 258 -8.55 -2.35 -9.37
N LEU A 259 -9.64 -3.11 -9.19
CA LEU A 259 -10.89 -2.58 -8.63
C LEU A 259 -11.01 -2.87 -7.14
N ASP A 260 -11.22 -1.85 -6.32
CA ASP A 260 -11.64 -2.00 -4.93
C ASP A 260 -13.15 -2.33 -4.85
N GLU A 261 -13.69 -2.50 -3.63
CA GLU A 261 -15.11 -2.78 -3.38
C GLU A 261 -16.06 -1.74 -4.01
N ILE A 262 -15.60 -0.49 -4.14
CA ILE A 262 -16.36 0.61 -4.76
C ILE A 262 -16.07 0.80 -6.25
N GLY A 263 -15.23 -0.05 -6.85
CA GLY A 263 -14.75 0.09 -8.23
C GLY A 263 -13.36 0.72 -8.32
N MET A 264 -13.17 1.66 -9.25
CA MET A 264 -11.89 2.35 -9.40
C MET A 264 -11.60 3.27 -8.20
N THR A 265 -10.32 3.43 -7.89
CA THR A 265 -9.83 4.35 -6.86
C THR A 265 -8.59 5.07 -7.38
N SER A 266 -8.36 6.31 -6.95
CA SER A 266 -7.12 7.03 -7.31
C SER A 266 -5.86 6.28 -6.83
N HIS A 267 -5.95 5.57 -5.70
CA HIS A 267 -4.88 4.73 -5.18
C HIS A 267 -4.50 3.61 -6.16
N ASN A 268 -5.44 2.79 -6.59
CA ASN A 268 -5.13 1.69 -7.49
C ASN A 268 -4.75 2.20 -8.88
N ASN A 269 -5.35 3.31 -9.32
CA ASN A 269 -4.99 3.95 -10.58
C ASN A 269 -3.55 4.50 -10.54
N TYR A 270 -3.12 5.02 -9.39
CA TYR A 270 -1.74 5.40 -9.16
C TYR A 270 -0.79 4.22 -9.28
N ASP A 271 -1.12 3.10 -8.64
CA ASP A 271 -0.30 1.87 -8.70
C ASP A 271 -0.11 1.43 -10.16
N VAL A 272 -1.20 1.36 -10.91
CA VAL A 272 -1.21 1.01 -12.33
C VAL A 272 -0.39 2.01 -13.15
N ALA A 273 -0.59 3.31 -12.96
CA ALA A 273 0.12 4.35 -13.72
C ALA A 273 1.63 4.28 -13.52
N VAL A 274 2.10 4.03 -12.28
CA VAL A 274 3.52 3.87 -11.98
C VAL A 274 4.09 2.61 -12.64
N LEU A 275 3.37 1.49 -12.59
CA LEU A 275 3.80 0.26 -13.28
C LEU A 275 3.88 0.46 -14.80
N LEU A 276 2.92 1.16 -15.40
CA LEU A 276 2.95 1.48 -16.83
C LEU A 276 4.09 2.45 -17.17
N GLN A 277 4.37 3.44 -16.31
CA GLN A 277 5.47 4.39 -16.49
C GLN A 277 6.83 3.67 -16.53
N PHE A 278 7.12 2.85 -15.52
CA PHE A 278 8.38 2.09 -15.48
C PHE A 278 8.45 1.01 -16.57
N GLY A 279 7.33 0.39 -16.91
CA GLY A 279 7.27 -0.61 -17.97
C GLY A 279 7.38 -0.02 -19.38
N TRP A 280 7.06 1.26 -19.59
CA TRP A 280 6.96 1.89 -20.91
C TRP A 280 8.17 1.65 -21.83
N PRO A 281 9.43 1.78 -21.38
CA PRO A 281 10.60 1.52 -22.21
C PRO A 281 10.71 0.06 -22.68
N HIS A 282 10.10 -0.87 -21.96
CA HIS A 282 10.15 -2.31 -22.20
C HIS A 282 8.93 -2.84 -22.97
N MET A 283 7.89 -2.02 -23.12
CA MET A 283 6.64 -2.41 -23.79
C MET A 283 6.82 -2.55 -25.30
N ARG A 284 6.21 -3.60 -25.85
CA ARG A 284 5.99 -3.72 -27.31
C ARG A 284 4.89 -2.75 -27.77
N ALA A 285 4.85 -2.46 -29.08
CA ALA A 285 3.90 -1.49 -29.65
C ALA A 285 2.43 -1.75 -29.26
N GLY A 286 1.98 -3.02 -29.31
CA GLY A 286 0.62 -3.38 -28.90
C GLY A 286 0.34 -3.15 -27.41
N GLN A 287 1.34 -3.32 -26.54
CA GLN A 287 1.22 -3.01 -25.11
C GLN A 287 1.13 -1.50 -24.87
N ARG A 288 1.90 -0.69 -25.60
CA ARG A 288 1.81 0.77 -25.50
C ARG A 288 0.44 1.27 -25.94
N GLN A 289 -0.07 0.76 -27.06
CA GLN A 289 -1.41 1.13 -27.53
C GLN A 289 -2.50 0.80 -26.51
N GLU A 290 -2.41 -0.35 -25.83
CA GLU A 290 -3.36 -0.70 -24.77
C GLU A 290 -3.16 0.16 -23.52
N ALA A 291 -1.91 0.40 -23.10
CA ALA A 291 -1.58 1.30 -22.00
C ALA A 291 -2.13 2.71 -22.20
N GLU A 292 -2.06 3.25 -23.42
CA GLU A 292 -2.62 4.57 -23.76
C GLU A 292 -4.13 4.63 -23.55
N LYS A 293 -4.86 3.58 -23.96
CA LYS A 293 -6.31 3.49 -23.75
C LYS A 293 -6.66 3.40 -22.27
N GLU A 294 -5.93 2.55 -21.54
CA GLU A 294 -6.16 2.38 -20.10
C GLU A 294 -5.83 3.68 -19.35
N LEU A 295 -4.69 4.33 -19.62
CA LEU A 295 -4.35 5.62 -19.00
C LEU A 295 -5.37 6.72 -19.33
N THR A 296 -5.91 6.74 -20.55
CA THR A 296 -7.03 7.63 -20.91
C THR A 296 -8.24 7.34 -20.04
N ARG A 297 -8.65 6.07 -19.92
CA ARG A 297 -9.80 5.65 -19.11
C ARG A 297 -9.62 5.99 -17.64
N LEU A 298 -8.44 5.73 -17.07
CA LEU A 298 -8.14 6.03 -15.66
C LEU A 298 -8.12 7.53 -15.39
N LEU A 299 -7.57 8.33 -16.32
CA LEU A 299 -7.53 9.78 -16.20
C LEU A 299 -8.93 10.39 -16.32
N ASP A 300 -9.72 9.96 -17.30
CA ASP A 300 -11.09 10.43 -17.48
C ASP A 300 -11.94 10.12 -16.23
N TRP A 301 -11.87 8.89 -15.71
CA TRP A 301 -12.54 8.52 -14.46
C TRP A 301 -12.09 9.39 -13.27
N CYS A 302 -10.78 9.66 -13.14
CA CYS A 302 -10.28 10.50 -12.06
C CYS A 302 -10.90 11.91 -12.13
N LEU A 303 -10.93 12.51 -13.31
CA LEU A 303 -11.40 13.88 -13.52
C LEU A 303 -12.93 14.03 -13.50
N THR A 304 -13.69 12.95 -13.73
CA THR A 304 -15.16 13.01 -13.73
C THR A 304 -15.79 12.45 -12.45
N GLU A 305 -15.18 11.44 -11.83
CA GLU A 305 -15.75 10.72 -10.68
C GLU A 305 -14.96 10.93 -9.38
N ALA A 306 -13.64 11.03 -9.45
CA ALA A 306 -12.80 10.98 -8.24
C ALA A 306 -12.55 12.35 -7.61
N VAL A 307 -12.38 13.40 -8.43
CA VAL A 307 -12.10 14.76 -7.96
C VAL A 307 -13.01 15.79 -8.63
N THR A 308 -13.54 16.72 -7.85
CA THR A 308 -14.34 17.84 -8.38
C THR A 308 -13.45 18.93 -8.98
N SER A 309 -14.04 19.84 -9.76
CA SER A 309 -13.37 21.05 -10.23
C SER A 309 -12.92 22.00 -9.10
N GLN A 310 -13.39 21.78 -7.86
CA GLN A 310 -12.98 22.50 -6.65
C GLN A 310 -11.92 21.73 -5.83
N GLY A 311 -11.36 20.66 -6.38
CA GLY A 311 -10.33 19.85 -5.73
C GLY A 311 -10.84 18.92 -4.62
N GLU A 312 -12.15 18.75 -4.47
CA GLU A 312 -12.72 17.85 -3.46
C GLU A 312 -12.63 16.40 -3.93
N ILE A 313 -12.16 15.51 -3.06
CA ILE A 313 -12.06 14.08 -3.35
C ILE A 313 -13.39 13.40 -3.02
N LEU A 314 -14.01 12.77 -4.03
CA LEU A 314 -15.30 12.08 -3.93
C LEU A 314 -15.15 10.56 -3.81
N ALA A 315 -14.23 9.96 -4.56
CA ALA A 315 -13.98 8.52 -4.56
C ALA A 315 -12.72 8.17 -3.76
N ARG A 316 -12.86 7.36 -2.71
CA ARG A 316 -11.80 7.02 -1.76
C ARG A 316 -11.71 5.52 -1.57
N ALA A 317 -10.49 4.99 -1.46
CA ALA A 317 -10.31 3.56 -1.17
C ALA A 317 -10.84 3.21 0.23
N SER A 318 -11.26 1.96 0.43
CA SER A 318 -11.81 1.52 1.71
C SER A 318 -10.78 1.65 2.84
N GLY A 319 -11.10 2.44 3.87
CA GLY A 319 -10.24 2.68 5.03
C GLY A 319 -9.09 3.68 4.82
N GLU A 320 -9.06 4.38 3.68
CA GLU A 320 -8.09 5.45 3.39
C GLU A 320 -8.40 6.73 4.18
N SER A 321 -7.40 7.38 4.76
CA SER A 321 -7.58 8.68 5.44
C SER A 321 -7.80 9.82 4.43
N LEU A 322 -8.33 10.96 4.89
CA LEU A 322 -8.55 12.09 3.99
C LEU A 322 -7.23 12.65 3.40
N PRO A 323 -6.13 12.77 4.18
CA PRO A 323 -4.80 13.06 3.62
C PRO A 323 -4.31 12.05 2.58
N GLU A 324 -4.48 10.75 2.83
CA GLU A 324 -4.10 9.70 1.88
C GLU A 324 -4.87 9.84 0.56
N SER A 325 -6.19 10.06 0.61
CA SER A 325 -7.02 10.21 -0.59
C SER A 325 -6.61 11.41 -1.46
N HIS A 326 -6.20 12.53 -0.84
CA HIS A 326 -5.65 13.66 -1.58
C HIS A 326 -4.30 13.30 -2.19
N TYR A 327 -3.40 12.68 -1.40
CA TYR A 327 -2.09 12.25 -1.87
C TYR A 327 -2.19 11.35 -3.09
N PHE A 328 -2.99 10.27 -3.05
CA PHE A 328 -3.07 9.32 -4.15
C PHE A 328 -3.70 9.93 -5.41
N THR A 329 -4.69 10.81 -5.26
CA THR A 329 -5.27 11.55 -6.39
C THR A 329 -4.24 12.46 -7.06
N ILE A 330 -3.52 13.25 -6.25
CA ILE A 330 -2.45 14.13 -6.74
C ILE A 330 -1.31 13.32 -7.37
N ALA A 331 -0.90 12.23 -6.73
CA ALA A 331 0.20 11.41 -7.17
C ALA A 331 -0.11 10.69 -8.48
N PHE A 332 -1.35 10.23 -8.68
CA PHE A 332 -1.83 9.73 -9.97
C PHE A 332 -1.74 10.80 -11.05
N LEU A 333 -2.35 11.97 -10.84
CA LEU A 333 -2.35 13.07 -11.81
C LEU A 333 -0.94 13.55 -12.17
N ASP A 334 -0.05 13.64 -11.18
CA ASP A 334 1.36 13.96 -11.40
C ASP A 334 2.08 12.91 -12.25
N THR A 335 1.88 11.63 -11.94
CA THR A 335 2.56 10.50 -12.60
C THR A 335 2.18 10.38 -14.07
N VAL A 336 0.91 10.61 -14.41
CA VAL A 336 0.45 10.58 -15.81
C VAL A 336 0.80 11.85 -16.59
N GLY A 337 1.46 12.83 -15.95
CA GLY A 337 1.84 14.09 -16.58
C GLY A 337 0.65 15.01 -16.87
N TYR A 338 -0.39 14.97 -16.02
CA TYR A 338 -1.52 15.89 -16.12
C TYR A 338 -1.07 17.32 -15.81
N PHE A 339 -0.29 17.47 -14.73
CA PHE A 339 0.24 18.76 -14.31
C PHE A 339 1.49 19.20 -15.08
N ASP A 340 2.32 18.26 -15.52
CA ASP A 340 3.61 18.52 -16.17
C ASP A 340 3.75 17.70 -17.46
N PRO A 341 3.77 18.36 -18.65
CA PRO A 341 3.95 17.66 -19.91
C PRO A 341 5.30 16.92 -20.01
N ALA A 342 6.34 17.32 -19.27
CA ALA A 342 7.62 16.63 -19.29
C ALA A 342 7.57 15.22 -18.66
N LYS A 343 6.60 14.97 -17.78
CA LYS A 343 6.35 13.64 -17.19
C LYS A 343 5.47 12.74 -18.07
N ARG A 344 4.86 13.30 -19.12
CA ARG A 344 3.84 12.62 -19.94
C ARG A 344 4.50 11.67 -20.94
N PHE A 345 4.54 10.39 -20.58
CA PHE A 345 5.18 9.34 -21.39
C PHE A 345 4.25 8.71 -22.45
N TRP A 346 2.93 8.88 -22.30
CA TRP A 346 1.91 8.09 -23.01
C TRP A 346 1.02 8.90 -23.97
N SER A 347 1.03 10.24 -23.93
CA SER A 347 0.11 11.04 -24.74
C SER A 347 0.71 12.37 -25.12
N GLN A 348 0.17 12.97 -26.19
CA GLN A 348 0.46 14.34 -26.62
C GLN A 348 -0.71 15.29 -26.33
N ARG A 349 -1.78 14.82 -25.65
CA ARG A 349 -2.93 15.65 -25.27
C ARG A 349 -2.51 16.71 -24.26
N ASP A 350 -2.93 17.95 -24.51
CA ASP A 350 -2.78 19.05 -23.56
C ASP A 350 -3.95 19.13 -22.57
N PHE A 351 -3.68 19.67 -21.38
CA PHE A 351 -4.63 19.82 -20.28
C PHE A 351 -4.64 21.27 -19.78
N PRO A 352 -5.29 22.20 -20.51
CA PRO A 352 -5.31 23.62 -20.14
C PRO A 352 -5.97 23.89 -18.79
N GLU A 353 -6.81 22.98 -18.27
CA GLU A 353 -7.46 23.06 -16.97
C GLU A 353 -6.53 22.65 -15.80
N ALA A 354 -5.40 22.01 -16.09
CA ALA A 354 -4.51 21.45 -15.08
C ALA A 354 -3.96 22.48 -14.08
N PRO A 355 -3.56 23.72 -14.47
CA PRO A 355 -3.11 24.73 -13.52
C PRO A 355 -4.20 25.12 -12.52
N ALA A 356 -5.45 25.26 -12.97
CA ALA A 356 -6.55 25.62 -12.09
C ALA A 356 -6.84 24.52 -11.07
N LEU A 357 -6.92 23.25 -11.51
CA LEU A 357 -7.11 22.13 -10.60
C LEU A 357 -5.95 21.98 -9.61
N ARG A 358 -4.70 22.19 -10.06
CA ARG A 358 -3.53 22.18 -9.19
C ARG A 358 -3.68 23.15 -8.02
N THR A 359 -4.01 24.41 -8.30
CA THR A 359 -4.23 25.42 -7.26
C THR A 359 -5.37 25.03 -6.31
N ARG A 360 -6.47 24.46 -6.81
CA ARG A 360 -7.55 23.98 -5.95
C ARG A 360 -7.12 22.84 -5.03
N LEU A 361 -6.29 21.92 -5.51
CA LEU A 361 -5.74 20.86 -4.68
C LEU A 361 -4.77 21.42 -3.63
N GLU A 362 -3.94 22.42 -3.98
CA GLU A 362 -3.07 23.12 -3.02
C GLU A 362 -3.89 23.81 -1.92
N ASP A 363 -4.99 24.48 -2.27
CA ASP A 363 -5.91 25.12 -1.32
C ASP A 363 -6.52 24.09 -0.36
N ARG A 364 -6.89 22.89 -0.86
CA ARG A 364 -7.44 21.80 -0.01
C ARG A 364 -6.39 21.21 0.91
N LEU A 365 -5.17 21.00 0.44
CA LEU A 365 -4.08 20.50 1.28
C LEU A 365 -3.79 21.45 2.46
N ALA A 366 -4.00 22.75 2.29
CA ALA A 366 -3.73 23.74 3.33
C ALA A 366 -4.67 23.63 4.54
N THR A 367 -5.83 22.97 4.38
CA THR A 367 -6.79 22.75 5.46
C THR A 367 -6.58 21.43 6.19
N LEU A 368 -5.78 20.52 5.63
CA LEU A 368 -5.52 19.20 6.23
C LEU A 368 -4.48 19.28 7.37
N PRO A 369 -4.32 18.22 8.17
CA PRO A 369 -3.37 18.21 9.28
C PRO A 369 -1.94 18.32 8.74
N GLN A 370 -1.29 19.46 8.98
CA GLN A 370 0.03 19.76 8.38
C GLN A 370 1.17 18.88 8.92
N GLY A 371 0.95 18.19 10.05
CA GLY A 371 1.89 17.19 10.59
C GLY A 371 1.80 15.82 9.91
N ASP A 372 0.79 15.58 9.07
CA ASP A 372 0.63 14.31 8.36
C ASP A 372 1.61 14.22 7.18
N PRO A 373 2.42 13.14 7.09
CA PRO A 373 3.41 12.99 6.02
C PRO A 373 2.80 12.98 4.62
N MET A 374 1.55 12.52 4.45
CA MET A 374 0.88 12.48 3.15
C MET A 374 0.59 13.88 2.61
N VAL A 375 0.30 14.84 3.49
CA VAL A 375 0.10 16.25 3.09
C VAL A 375 1.38 16.84 2.52
N ARG A 376 2.52 16.62 3.21
CA ARG A 376 3.84 17.04 2.72
C ARG A 376 4.17 16.40 1.37
N MET A 377 4.01 15.08 1.25
CA MET A 377 4.31 14.34 0.02
C MET A 377 3.40 14.76 -1.14
N ALA A 378 2.15 15.15 -0.86
CA ALA A 378 1.24 15.69 -1.86
C ALA A 378 1.71 17.07 -2.36
N TYR A 379 2.16 17.96 -1.48
CA TYR A 379 2.76 19.22 -1.88
C TYR A 379 3.99 19.04 -2.77
N GLU A 380 4.90 18.11 -2.43
CA GLU A 380 6.08 17.79 -3.24
C GLU A 380 5.73 17.41 -4.68
N ARG A 381 4.59 16.73 -4.87
CA ARG A 381 4.09 16.30 -6.19
C ARG A 381 3.46 17.44 -7.01
N LEU A 382 2.93 18.48 -6.36
CA LEU A 382 2.34 19.63 -7.04
C LEU A 382 3.38 20.69 -7.44
N ARG A 383 4.58 20.64 -6.83
CA ARG A 383 5.68 21.56 -7.14
C ARG A 383 6.12 21.40 -8.60
N PRO A 384 6.26 22.50 -9.37
CA PRO A 384 6.84 22.45 -10.70
C PRO A 384 8.26 21.90 -10.66
N ALA A 385 8.65 21.09 -11.64
CA ALA A 385 10.03 20.67 -11.81
C ALA A 385 10.92 21.92 -12.04
N GLY A 386 11.92 22.15 -11.16
CA GLY A 386 12.92 23.21 -11.33
C GLY A 386 12.87 24.40 -10.36
N ARG A 387 12.42 24.21 -9.10
CA ARG A 387 12.68 25.15 -8.00
C ARG A 387 13.43 24.51 -6.86
#